data_AF-A0A350I186-F1
#
_entry.id   AF-A0A350I186-F1
#
_cell.length_a   1.000
_cell.length_b   1.000
_cell.length_c   1.000
_cell.angle_alpha   90.00
_cell.angle_beta   90.00
_cell.angle_gamma   90.00
#
_symmetry.space_group_name_H-M   'P 1'
#
loop_
_entity.id
_entity.type
_entity.pdbx_description
1 polymer ?
#
loop_
_entity_poly.entity_id
_entity_poly.type
_entity_poly.pdbx_seq_one_letter_code
_entity_poly.pdbx_strand_id
1 'polypeptide(L)'
;MITFAIRWLTSKKVRTAVQMRHHVWKYVNAQRDLMQPKAIESLESSIQGVTDAINRKEGALNLEDSLESLEKSANQWLKPYPNAGLRENIEVFLVAAAVVLAFRSFFFQPMAIPSGSAQPTFFGITEENLRYKPDAEIPSGLKKIYFSWIKGEKYYQV
;
A
#
# COMPACT_ATOMS: atom_id res chain seq x y z
N MET A 1 1.78 3.71 -35.94
CA MET A 1 1.23 3.37 -34.60
C MET A 1 1.18 1.87 -34.33
N ILE A 2 0.63 1.03 -35.22
CA ILE A 2 0.50 -0.43 -35.01
C ILE A 2 1.84 -1.12 -34.74
N THR A 3 2.89 -0.78 -35.50
CA THR A 3 4.24 -1.36 -35.34
C THR A 3 4.87 -1.05 -33.98
N PHE A 4 4.60 0.14 -33.42
CA PHE A 4 5.07 0.50 -32.09
C PHE A 4 4.32 -0.30 -31.01
N ALA A 5 2.99 -0.39 -31.11
CA ALA A 5 2.18 -1.14 -30.15
C ALA A 5 2.59 -2.62 -30.08
N ILE A 6 2.86 -3.25 -31.23
CA ILE A 6 3.36 -4.63 -31.29
C ILE A 6 4.73 -4.75 -30.63
N ARG A 7 5.69 -3.87 -30.96
CA ARG A 7 7.05 -3.88 -30.36
C ARG A 7 7.02 -3.63 -28.86
N TRP A 8 6.15 -2.73 -28.41
CA TRP A 8 5.95 -2.47 -26.99
C TRP A 8 5.40 -3.70 -26.27
N LEU A 9 4.47 -4.43 -26.88
CA LEU A 9 3.92 -5.65 -26.28
C LEU A 9 4.96 -6.78 -26.23
N THR A 10 5.74 -6.96 -27.29
CA THR A 10 6.66 -8.09 -27.46
C THR A 10 8.03 -7.90 -26.81
N SER A 11 8.53 -6.67 -26.72
CA SER A 11 9.89 -6.39 -26.21
C SER A 11 9.88 -5.79 -24.82
N LYS A 12 10.47 -6.52 -23.85
CA LYS A 12 10.72 -6.01 -22.49
C LYS A 12 11.58 -4.73 -22.52
N LYS A 13 12.61 -4.69 -23.38
CA LYS A 13 13.53 -3.56 -23.49
C LYS A 13 12.79 -2.27 -23.89
N VAL A 14 11.87 -2.36 -24.86
CA VAL A 14 11.06 -1.22 -25.30
C VAL A 14 10.12 -0.74 -24.20
N ARG A 15 9.51 -1.64 -23.41
CA ARG A 15 8.67 -1.25 -22.27
C ARG A 15 9.47 -0.51 -21.21
N THR A 16 10.63 -1.03 -20.83
CA THR A 16 11.53 -0.39 -19.88
C THR A 16 11.95 1.00 -20.39
N ALA A 17 12.31 1.11 -21.67
CA ALA A 17 12.69 2.40 -22.26
C ALA A 17 11.56 3.44 -22.22
N VAL A 18 10.33 3.03 -22.54
CA VAL A 18 9.15 3.90 -22.47
C VAL A 18 8.89 4.36 -21.03
N GLN A 19 8.99 3.45 -20.06
CA GLN A 19 8.81 3.77 -18.64
C GLN A 19 9.88 4.75 -18.14
N MET A 20 11.15 4.50 -18.45
CA MET A 20 12.27 5.35 -18.05
C MET A 20 12.16 6.74 -18.67
N ARG A 21 11.86 6.82 -19.97
CA ARG A 21 11.62 8.10 -20.66
C ARG A 21 10.49 8.89 -19.99
N HIS A 22 9.36 8.23 -19.70
CA HIS A 22 8.24 8.88 -19.03
C HIS A 22 8.59 9.37 -17.63
N HIS A 23 9.38 8.60 -16.89
CA HIS A 23 9.83 8.95 -15.54
C HIS A 23 10.73 10.18 -15.55
N VAL A 24 11.75 10.22 -16.41
CA VAL A 24 12.64 11.37 -16.57
C VAL A 24 11.85 12.60 -17.04
N TRP A 25 10.96 12.46 -18.02
CA TRP A 25 10.10 13.55 -18.48
C TRP A 25 9.26 14.15 -17.34
N LYS A 26 8.68 13.30 -16.47
CA LYS A 26 7.91 13.76 -15.32
C LYS A 26 8.78 14.56 -14.34
N TYR A 27 9.99 14.10 -14.06
CA TYR A 27 10.91 14.83 -13.17
C TYR A 27 11.43 16.13 -13.77
N VAL A 28 11.74 16.14 -15.06
CA VAL A 28 12.17 17.35 -15.78
C VAL A 28 11.10 18.42 -15.65
N ASN A 29 9.83 18.08 -15.86
CA ASN A 29 8.73 19.04 -15.73
C ASN A 29 8.49 19.47 -14.28
N ALA A 30 8.65 18.56 -13.31
CA ALA A 30 8.46 18.87 -11.90
C ALA A 30 9.57 19.76 -11.31
N GLN A 31 10.78 19.73 -11.89
CA GLN A 31 11.95 20.49 -11.43
C GLN A 31 12.36 21.60 -12.42
N ARG A 32 11.53 21.91 -13.42
CA ARG A 32 11.89 22.78 -14.56
C ARG A 32 12.29 24.20 -14.12
N ASP A 33 11.61 24.70 -13.10
CA ASP A 33 11.86 25.99 -12.43
C ASP A 33 13.17 26.03 -11.64
N LEU A 34 13.65 24.87 -11.18
CA LEU A 34 14.85 24.73 -10.35
C LEU A 34 16.13 24.40 -11.15
N MET A 35 16.03 24.21 -12.46
CA MET A 35 17.12 23.76 -13.35
C MET A 35 17.64 24.90 -14.26
N GLN A 36 18.90 24.78 -14.68
CA GLN A 36 19.49 25.70 -15.65
C GLN A 36 18.96 25.41 -17.07
N PRO A 37 18.83 26.42 -17.96
CA PRO A 37 18.34 26.21 -19.33
C PRO A 37 19.13 25.14 -20.11
N LYS A 38 20.47 25.14 -19.98
CA LYS A 38 21.35 24.14 -20.59
C LYS A 38 21.07 22.70 -20.12
N ALA A 39 20.68 22.53 -18.85
CA ALA A 39 20.33 21.23 -18.29
C ALA A 39 19.03 20.70 -18.90
N ILE A 40 18.04 21.58 -19.08
CA ILE A 40 16.75 21.24 -19.70
C ILE A 40 16.97 20.80 -21.15
N GLU A 41 17.75 21.56 -21.93
CA GLU A 41 18.09 21.20 -23.32
C GLU A 41 18.81 19.84 -23.41
N SER A 42 19.75 19.58 -22.50
CA SER A 42 20.47 18.30 -22.42
C SER A 42 19.55 17.13 -22.09
N LEU A 43 18.55 17.32 -21.21
CA LEU A 43 17.59 16.28 -20.85
C LEU A 43 16.54 16.06 -21.95
N GLU A 44 16.01 17.13 -22.54
CA GLU A 44 15.03 17.06 -23.63
C GLU A 44 15.65 16.40 -24.88
N SER A 45 16.91 16.69 -25.21
CA SER A 45 17.63 16.01 -26.30
C SER A 45 17.85 14.52 -26.04
N SER A 46 18.24 14.11 -24.82
CA SER A 46 18.33 12.69 -24.45
C SER A 46 16.97 11.97 -24.49
N ILE A 47 15.89 12.63 -24.04
CA ILE A 47 14.51 12.11 -24.12
C ILE A 47 14.10 11.90 -25.58
N GLN A 48 14.45 12.83 -26.45
CA GLN A 48 14.17 12.74 -27.89
C GLN A 48 14.95 11.58 -28.53
N GLY A 49 16.23 11.41 -28.18
CA GLY A 49 17.05 10.30 -28.65
C GLY A 49 16.44 8.93 -28.31
N VAL A 50 15.94 8.76 -27.08
CA VAL A 50 15.24 7.53 -26.67
C VAL A 50 13.90 7.38 -27.41
N THR A 51 13.17 8.47 -27.63
CA THR A 51 11.92 8.44 -28.42
C THR A 51 12.17 7.96 -29.85
N ASP A 52 13.23 8.45 -30.47
CA ASP A 52 13.61 8.07 -31.83
C ASP A 52 14.07 6.61 -31.90
N ALA A 53 14.86 6.14 -30.92
CA ALA A 53 15.29 4.75 -30.81
C ALA A 53 14.11 3.78 -30.60
N ILE A 54 13.08 4.19 -29.85
CA ILE A 54 11.85 3.42 -29.64
C ILE A 54 11.03 3.33 -30.93
N ASN A 55 10.95 4.42 -31.70
CA ASN A 55 10.12 4.49 -32.90
C ASN A 55 10.77 3.85 -34.14
N ARG A 56 12.09 3.87 -34.26
CA ARG A 56 12.82 3.28 -35.41
C ARG A 56 12.95 1.76 -35.26
N LYS A 57 12.75 1.01 -36.36
CA LYS A 57 13.04 -0.43 -36.44
C LYS A 57 14.55 -0.67 -36.32
N GLU A 58 14.91 -1.83 -35.80
CA GLU A 58 16.29 -2.27 -35.50
C GLU A 58 17.27 -1.94 -36.63
N GLY A 59 18.39 -1.28 -36.28
CA GLY A 59 19.51 -1.03 -37.18
C GLY A 59 20.06 0.41 -37.23
N ALA A 60 19.31 1.43 -36.76
CA ALA A 60 19.75 2.83 -36.90
C ALA A 60 20.30 3.48 -35.61
N LEU A 61 19.83 3.06 -34.44
CA LEU A 61 20.22 3.62 -33.13
C LEU A 61 20.13 2.50 -32.09
N ASN A 62 21.22 2.25 -31.36
CA ASN A 62 21.20 1.34 -30.23
C ASN A 62 20.35 1.94 -29.12
N LEU A 63 19.25 1.24 -28.78
CA LEU A 63 18.34 1.64 -27.71
C LEU A 63 19.09 1.69 -26.36
N GLU A 64 20.05 0.80 -26.16
CA GLU A 64 20.87 0.71 -24.95
C GLU A 64 21.76 1.94 -24.78
N ASP A 65 22.52 2.33 -25.82
CA ASP A 65 23.34 3.53 -25.80
C ASP A 65 22.50 4.79 -25.54
N SER A 66 21.29 4.85 -26.13
CA SER A 66 20.36 5.95 -25.91
C SER A 66 19.86 6.00 -24.46
N LEU A 67 19.57 4.85 -23.85
CA LEU A 67 19.17 4.75 -22.45
C LEU A 67 20.31 5.10 -21.50
N GLU A 68 21.54 4.66 -21.78
CA GLU A 68 22.71 4.99 -20.99
C GLU A 68 23.00 6.50 -21.02
N SER A 69 22.85 7.12 -22.19
CA SER A 69 22.98 8.58 -22.32
C SER A 69 21.91 9.33 -21.52
N LEU A 70 20.67 8.84 -21.52
CA LEU A 70 19.57 9.40 -20.74
C LEU A 70 19.84 9.25 -19.24
N GLU A 71 20.33 8.10 -18.80
CA GLU A 71 20.68 7.83 -17.40
C GLU A 71 21.79 8.74 -16.90
N LYS A 72 22.86 8.89 -17.68
CA LYS A 72 23.98 9.80 -17.37
C LYS A 72 23.50 11.25 -17.26
N SER A 73 22.70 11.71 -18.22
CA SER A 73 22.13 13.06 -18.23
C SER A 73 21.20 13.27 -17.02
N ALA A 74 20.33 12.30 -16.73
CA ALA A 74 19.42 12.33 -15.59
C ALA A 74 20.18 12.40 -14.26
N ASN A 75 21.19 11.57 -14.05
CA ASN A 75 21.99 11.56 -12.82
C ASN A 75 22.82 12.84 -12.64
N GLN A 76 23.23 13.48 -13.74
CA GLN A 76 23.98 14.73 -13.69
C GLN A 76 23.10 15.93 -13.32
N TRP A 77 21.89 16.00 -13.86
CA TRP A 77 21.07 17.22 -13.81
C TRP A 77 19.86 17.15 -12.87
N LEU A 78 19.28 15.97 -12.65
CA LEU A 78 18.12 15.85 -11.77
C LEU A 78 18.54 15.94 -10.31
N LYS A 79 17.80 16.74 -9.54
CA LYS A 79 18.03 16.85 -8.10
C LYS A 79 17.45 15.63 -7.40
N PRO A 80 18.24 14.90 -6.59
CA PRO A 80 17.70 13.83 -5.77
C PRO A 80 16.72 14.44 -4.76
N TYR A 81 15.60 13.75 -4.52
CA TYR A 81 14.67 14.18 -3.48
C TYR A 81 15.35 14.02 -2.11
N PRO A 82 15.17 15.00 -1.21
CA PRO A 82 15.74 14.91 0.13
C PRO A 82 15.13 13.74 0.89
N ASN A 83 15.92 13.14 1.78
CA ASN A 83 15.48 12.11 2.73
C ASN A 83 14.84 10.87 2.06
N ALA A 84 15.46 10.34 1.01
CA ALA A 84 14.98 9.14 0.31
C ALA A 84 14.68 7.97 1.26
N GLY A 85 15.57 7.69 2.21
CA GLY A 85 15.38 6.62 3.19
C GLY A 85 14.19 6.84 4.14
N LEU A 86 13.90 8.09 4.52
CA LEU A 86 12.74 8.39 5.37
C LEU A 86 11.44 8.09 4.61
N ARG A 87 11.36 8.50 3.34
CA ARG A 87 10.19 8.27 2.50
C ARG A 87 9.93 6.77 2.28
N GLU A 88 10.99 6.02 1.96
CA GLU A 88 10.90 4.57 1.79
C GLU A 88 10.43 3.88 3.08
N ASN A 89 10.98 4.27 4.23
CA ASN A 89 10.57 3.72 5.53
C ASN A 89 9.10 4.04 5.85
N ILE A 90 8.63 5.25 5.55
CA ILE A 90 7.22 5.65 5.74
C ILE A 90 6.30 4.83 4.83
N GLU A 91 6.69 4.63 3.56
CA GLU A 91 5.91 3.82 2.62
C GLU A 91 5.80 2.36 3.11
N VAL A 92 6.91 1.74 3.49
CA VAL A 92 6.94 0.37 4.04
C VAL A 92 6.11 0.29 5.32
N PHE A 93 6.22 1.28 6.21
CA PHE A 93 5.42 1.34 7.43
C PHE A 93 3.92 1.40 7.15
N LEU A 94 3.48 2.27 6.21
CA LEU A 94 2.08 2.39 5.83
C LEU A 94 1.53 1.09 5.23
N VAL A 95 2.31 0.43 4.37
CA VAL A 95 1.94 -0.88 3.80
C VAL A 95 1.81 -1.93 4.90
N ALA A 96 2.78 -2.01 5.81
CA ALA A 96 2.74 -2.94 6.93
C ALA A 96 1.53 -2.68 7.86
N ALA A 97 1.26 -1.41 8.18
CA ALA A 97 0.12 -1.01 8.98
C ALA A 97 -1.21 -1.41 8.32
N ALA A 98 -1.35 -1.19 7.01
CA ALA A 98 -2.53 -1.59 6.26
C ALA A 98 -2.73 -3.12 6.29
N VAL A 99 -1.67 -3.91 6.12
CA VAL A 99 -1.72 -5.37 6.21
C VAL A 99 -2.13 -5.83 7.61
N VAL A 100 -1.56 -5.24 8.66
CA VAL A 100 -1.92 -5.57 10.05
C VAL A 100 -3.39 -5.22 10.35
N LEU A 101 -3.87 -4.06 9.89
CA LEU A 101 -5.26 -3.65 10.05
C LEU A 101 -6.21 -4.55 9.27
N ALA A 102 -5.86 -4.93 8.04
CA ALA A 102 -6.64 -5.88 7.25
C ALA A 102 -6.70 -7.24 7.96
N PHE A 103 -5.55 -7.77 8.39
CA PHE A 103 -5.50 -9.04 9.11
C PHE A 103 -6.34 -9.00 10.39
N ARG A 104 -6.23 -7.91 11.16
CA ARG A 104 -7.09 -7.67 12.32
C ARG A 104 -8.57 -7.67 11.94
N SER A 105 -8.95 -6.98 10.88
CA SER A 105 -10.35 -6.81 10.50
C SER A 105 -10.97 -8.09 9.93
N PHE A 106 -10.19 -8.91 9.20
CA PHE A 106 -10.70 -10.14 8.58
C PHE A 106 -10.64 -11.36 9.50
N PHE A 107 -9.64 -11.45 10.40
CA PHE A 107 -9.43 -12.64 11.21
C PHE A 107 -9.76 -12.46 12.70
N PHE A 108 -9.55 -11.26 13.26
CA PHE A 108 -9.69 -11.00 14.70
C PHE A 108 -10.88 -10.12 15.06
N GLN A 109 -11.51 -9.44 14.11
CA GLN A 109 -12.82 -8.87 14.31
C GLN A 109 -13.82 -9.99 13.97
N PRO A 110 -14.33 -10.75 14.96
CA PRO A 110 -15.48 -11.58 14.70
C PRO A 110 -16.54 -10.63 14.15
N MET A 111 -17.17 -10.99 13.02
CA MET A 111 -18.41 -10.34 12.61
C MET A 111 -19.41 -10.60 13.72
N ALA A 112 -19.37 -9.74 14.72
CA ALA A 112 -20.31 -9.71 15.81
C ALA A 112 -21.59 -9.13 15.21
N ILE A 113 -22.31 -9.95 14.45
CA ILE A 113 -23.71 -10.10 14.81
C ILE A 113 -23.60 -10.70 16.22
N PRO A 114 -23.86 -9.91 17.28
CA PRO A 114 -23.79 -10.46 18.63
C PRO A 114 -24.76 -11.64 18.62
N SER A 115 -24.25 -12.83 18.84
CA SER A 115 -24.99 -14.08 18.72
C SER A 115 -26.17 -14.18 19.71
N GLY A 116 -26.40 -13.15 20.54
CA GLY A 116 -27.63 -12.95 21.29
C GLY A 116 -28.83 -12.42 20.47
N SER A 117 -28.64 -11.86 19.27
CA SER A 117 -29.75 -11.39 18.43
C SER A 117 -30.44 -12.52 17.65
N ALA A 118 -29.71 -13.60 17.36
CA ALA A 118 -30.24 -14.76 16.64
C ALA A 118 -30.65 -15.91 17.60
N GLN A 119 -30.41 -15.76 18.90
CA GLN A 119 -30.93 -16.69 19.91
C GLN A 119 -32.43 -16.43 20.11
N PRO A 120 -33.32 -17.39 19.83
CA PRO A 120 -34.73 -17.25 20.16
C PRO A 120 -34.86 -17.34 21.68
N THR A 121 -34.80 -16.19 22.35
CA THR A 121 -34.99 -16.10 23.80
C THR A 121 -36.49 -16.16 24.09
N PHE A 122 -37.06 -17.37 24.12
CA PHE A 122 -38.40 -17.60 24.69
C PHE A 122 -38.45 -17.35 26.21
N PHE A 123 -37.29 -17.22 26.85
CA PHE A 123 -37.08 -16.79 28.23
C PHE A 123 -36.01 -15.70 28.21
N GLY A 124 -36.39 -14.43 28.40
CA GLY A 124 -35.50 -13.28 28.35
C GLY A 124 -34.44 -13.28 29.48
N ILE A 125 -34.00 -12.08 29.87
CA ILE A 125 -33.08 -11.93 31.01
C ILE A 125 -33.82 -12.38 32.28
N THR A 126 -33.32 -13.43 32.93
CA THR A 126 -33.84 -13.91 34.22
C THR A 126 -32.97 -13.42 35.37
N GLU A 127 -33.61 -13.07 36.47
CA GLU A 127 -32.95 -12.63 37.70
C GLU A 127 -33.18 -13.69 38.77
N GLU A 128 -32.10 -14.10 39.45
CA GLU A 128 -32.19 -15.05 40.56
C GLU A 128 -31.65 -14.42 41.84
N ASN A 129 -32.46 -14.42 42.90
CA ASN A 129 -32.06 -13.87 44.19
C ASN A 129 -31.27 -14.91 44.99
N LEU A 130 -29.97 -14.67 45.15
CA LEU A 130 -29.05 -15.58 45.83
C LEU A 130 -28.97 -15.36 47.35
N ARG A 131 -29.69 -14.39 47.93
CA ARG A 131 -29.58 -14.02 49.37
C ARG A 131 -29.99 -15.12 50.35
N TYR A 132 -30.84 -16.04 49.94
CA TYR A 132 -31.40 -17.10 50.81
C TYR A 132 -30.95 -18.51 50.40
N LYS A 133 -29.91 -18.62 49.56
CA LYS A 133 -29.34 -19.90 49.14
C LYS A 133 -27.97 -20.10 49.79
N PRO A 134 -27.86 -20.95 50.82
CA PRO A 134 -26.60 -21.15 51.55
C PRO A 134 -25.51 -21.83 50.69
N ASP A 135 -25.89 -22.52 49.61
CA ASP A 135 -24.96 -23.22 48.70
C ASP A 135 -24.59 -22.40 47.44
N ALA A 136 -24.99 -21.13 47.36
CA ALA A 136 -24.71 -20.30 46.18
C ALA A 136 -23.28 -19.75 46.20
N GLU A 137 -22.37 -20.39 45.46
CA GLU A 137 -21.01 -19.89 45.26
C GLU A 137 -20.98 -18.73 44.26
N ILE A 138 -20.68 -17.51 44.74
CA ILE A 138 -20.46 -16.35 43.86
C ILE A 138 -19.05 -16.48 43.26
N PRO A 139 -18.91 -16.61 41.93
CA PRO A 139 -17.59 -16.77 41.31
C PRO A 139 -16.77 -15.48 41.47
N SER A 140 -15.56 -15.61 42.02
CA SER A 140 -14.61 -14.51 42.20
C SER A 140 -13.45 -14.58 41.18
N GLY A 141 -12.79 -13.44 40.95
CA GLY A 141 -11.58 -13.34 40.13
C GLY A 141 -11.79 -13.72 38.65
N LEU A 142 -10.89 -14.54 38.11
CA LEU A 142 -10.86 -14.91 36.68
C LEU A 142 -12.09 -15.71 36.24
N LYS A 143 -12.69 -16.49 37.15
CA LYS A 143 -13.95 -17.21 36.87
C LYS A 143 -15.08 -16.24 36.57
N LYS A 144 -15.14 -15.09 37.25
CA LYS A 144 -16.14 -14.04 37.00
C LYS A 144 -15.99 -13.43 35.60
N ILE A 145 -14.75 -13.21 35.17
CA ILE A 145 -14.46 -12.66 33.83
C ILE A 145 -14.86 -13.67 32.75
N TYR A 146 -14.53 -14.96 32.94
CA TYR A 146 -14.93 -16.05 32.05
C TYR A 146 -16.46 -16.15 31.92
N PHE A 147 -17.20 -16.19 33.05
CA PHE A 147 -18.65 -16.27 33.03
C PHE A 147 -19.30 -15.01 32.42
N SER A 148 -18.76 -13.82 32.69
CA SER A 148 -19.26 -12.58 32.10
C SER A 148 -19.03 -12.49 30.60
N TRP A 149 -17.88 -12.96 30.09
CA TRP A 149 -17.53 -12.83 28.67
C TRP A 149 -18.09 -13.96 27.80
N ILE A 150 -18.21 -15.18 28.35
CA ILE A 150 -18.63 -16.36 27.58
C ILE A 150 -20.09 -16.71 27.82
N LYS A 151 -20.58 -16.62 29.06
CA LYS A 151 -21.99 -16.95 29.40
C LYS A 151 -22.90 -15.73 29.52
N GLY A 152 -22.35 -14.53 29.69
CA GLY A 152 -23.13 -13.30 29.84
C GLY A 152 -23.77 -13.10 31.22
N GLU A 153 -23.39 -13.90 32.22
CA GLU A 153 -23.91 -13.80 33.59
C GLU A 153 -23.32 -12.57 34.31
N LYS A 154 -24.19 -11.77 34.96
CA LYS A 154 -23.79 -10.59 35.73
C LYS A 154 -24.32 -10.69 37.16
N TYR A 155 -23.43 -10.51 38.12
CA TYR A 155 -23.75 -10.53 39.55
C TYR A 155 -23.77 -9.09 40.09
N TYR A 156 -24.91 -8.68 40.63
CA TYR A 156 -25.11 -7.38 41.26
C TYR A 156 -25.38 -7.56 42.76
N GLN A 157 -24.73 -6.74 43.57
CA GLN A 157 -25.05 -6.60 44.98
C GLN A 157 -26.05 -5.44 45.10
N VAL A 158 -27.33 -5.77 45.24
CA VAL A 158 -28.40 -4.84 45.64
C VAL A 158 -28.48 -4.84 47.16
#